data_AF-A0A6P6LR52-F1
#
_entry.id   AF-A0A6P6LR52-F1
#
_cell.length_a   1.000
_cell.length_b   1.000
_cell.length_c   1.000
_cell.angle_alpha   90.00
_cell.angle_beta   90.00
_cell.angle_gamma   90.00
#
_symmetry.space_group_name_H-M   'P 1'
#
loop_
_entity.id
_entity.type
_entity.pdbx_description
1 polymer ?
#
loop_
_entity_poly.entity_id
_entity_poly.type
_entity_poly.pdbx_seq_one_letter_code
_entity_poly.pdbx_strand_id
1 'polypeptide(L)'
;MWWAEQVPAFVPVCFVVDCTIAGESLPKCRRSYFSKVEAVMAAVRDMYEGVDVKNMTPAEQKRHRETQLNQHPDVLFRINRQDRLHVLLFRPTGDSWWIDIIKENYGGIFAQWTFQHADNQPIRHAMNLSGNRDELQRFCDEFPNNLEAFRAHVQETEDLRATIEDLREKIEDDNAAIQDLEERIRELDLENRRLRQQHLNHERPCFPQ
;
A
#
# COMPACT_ATOMS: atom_id res chain seq x y z
N MET A 1 4.87 -19.58 54.41
CA MET A 1 3.83 -20.47 53.86
C MET A 1 2.70 -19.59 53.34
N TRP A 2 2.57 -19.56 52.02
CA TRP A 2 1.43 -19.24 51.17
C TRP A 2 0.29 -18.38 51.74
N TRP A 3 0.22 -17.16 51.20
CA TRP A 3 -0.96 -16.30 51.16
C TRP A 3 -1.94 -16.84 50.11
N ALA A 4 -3.23 -16.87 50.46
CA ALA A 4 -4.33 -17.04 49.51
C ALA A 4 -4.95 -15.67 49.26
N GLU A 5 -4.59 -15.03 48.15
CA GLU A 5 -5.36 -13.92 47.59
C GLU A 5 -6.08 -14.43 46.34
N GLN A 6 -7.40 -14.42 46.41
CA GLN A 6 -8.30 -14.69 45.31
C GLN A 6 -8.20 -13.54 44.30
N VAL A 7 -7.75 -13.85 43.09
CA VAL A 7 -7.87 -12.96 41.93
C VAL A 7 -9.27 -13.18 41.33
N PRO A 8 -10.11 -12.15 41.17
CA PRO A 8 -11.39 -12.31 40.51
C PRO A 8 -11.18 -12.55 39.01
N ALA A 9 -11.88 -13.55 38.47
CA ALA A 9 -11.95 -13.82 37.05
C ALA A 9 -12.47 -12.56 36.32
N PHE A 10 -11.64 -11.97 35.46
CA PHE A 10 -12.07 -10.99 34.47
C PHE A 10 -12.94 -11.69 33.43
N VAL A 11 -14.22 -11.84 33.75
CA VAL A 11 -15.27 -12.01 32.74
C VAL A 11 -15.54 -10.61 32.19
N PRO A 12 -15.48 -10.38 30.87
CA PRO A 12 -15.91 -9.11 30.32
C PRO A 12 -17.42 -8.97 30.58
N VAL A 13 -17.76 -8.18 31.58
CA VAL A 13 -19.14 -7.77 31.85
C VAL A 13 -19.55 -6.86 30.69
N CYS A 14 -20.24 -7.43 29.71
CA CYS A 14 -21.01 -6.67 28.75
C CYS A 14 -22.06 -5.88 29.53
N PHE A 15 -21.85 -4.57 29.71
CA PHE A 15 -22.94 -3.66 30.05
C PHE A 15 -23.92 -3.67 28.88
N VAL A 16 -24.93 -4.53 28.97
CA VAL A 16 -26.16 -4.39 28.20
C VAL A 16 -26.89 -3.21 28.81
N VAL A 17 -26.69 -2.02 28.24
CA VAL A 17 -27.63 -0.93 28.45
C VAL A 17 -28.88 -1.31 27.67
N ASP A 18 -29.87 -1.86 28.36
CA ASP A 18 -31.21 -2.10 27.81
C ASP A 18 -31.87 -0.74 27.55
N CYS A 19 -31.61 -0.16 26.39
CA CYS A 19 -32.46 0.87 25.81
C CYS A 19 -33.68 0.19 25.20
N THR A 20 -34.69 -0.10 26.01
CA THR A 20 -36.05 -0.36 25.51
C THR A 20 -36.71 0.97 25.22
N ILE A 21 -36.61 1.43 23.98
CA ILE A 21 -37.53 2.44 23.43
C ILE A 21 -38.24 1.80 22.25
N ALA A 22 -39.56 1.85 22.35
CA ALA A 22 -40.59 1.42 21.42
C ALA A 22 -40.16 1.33 19.94
N GLY A 23 -40.24 0.12 19.38
CA GLY A 23 -40.82 -0.08 18.05
C GLY A 23 -40.05 0.38 16.81
N GLU A 24 -38.77 0.74 16.88
CA GLU A 24 -37.99 1.11 15.68
C GLU A 24 -36.71 0.29 15.51
N SER A 25 -36.39 -0.01 14.25
CA SER A 25 -35.34 -0.92 13.79
C SER A 25 -33.97 -0.72 14.48
N LEU A 26 -33.35 -1.84 14.87
CA LEU A 26 -32.00 -1.94 15.42
C LEU A 26 -30.97 -1.05 14.68
N PRO A 27 -30.10 -0.30 15.39
CA PRO A 27 -29.20 0.66 14.77
C PRO A 27 -27.98 -0.02 14.13
N LYS A 28 -27.56 0.51 12.98
CA LYS A 28 -26.38 0.14 12.16
C LYS A 28 -25.04 0.07 12.93
N CYS A 29 -24.99 0.54 14.19
CA CYS A 29 -23.80 0.52 15.04
C CYS A 29 -23.29 -0.89 15.41
N ARG A 30 -24.18 -1.85 15.69
CA ARG A 30 -23.72 -3.20 16.12
C ARG A 30 -23.04 -3.98 15.00
N ARG A 31 -23.50 -3.81 13.75
CA ARG A 31 -22.99 -4.54 12.59
C ARG A 31 -21.61 -4.05 12.15
N SER A 32 -21.36 -2.73 12.26
CA SER A 32 -20.08 -2.11 11.93
C SER A 32 -18.95 -2.48 12.90
N TYR A 33 -19.25 -2.66 14.18
CA TYR A 33 -18.22 -3.00 15.16
C TYR A 33 -17.80 -4.47 15.05
N PHE A 34 -18.76 -5.38 14.89
CA PHE A 34 -18.47 -6.81 14.67
C PHE A 34 -17.68 -7.05 13.37
N SER A 35 -18.01 -6.36 12.28
CA SER A 35 -17.27 -6.51 11.02
C SER A 35 -15.82 -6.02 11.13
N LYS A 36 -15.57 -4.97 11.91
CA LYS A 36 -14.20 -4.49 12.18
C LYS A 36 -13.42 -5.47 13.04
N VAL A 37 -14.02 -6.05 14.08
CA VAL A 37 -13.34 -7.04 14.93
C VAL A 37 -12.99 -8.31 14.14
N GLU A 38 -13.89 -8.80 13.29
CA GLU A 38 -13.59 -9.94 12.39
C GLU A 38 -12.49 -9.60 11.37
N ALA A 39 -12.50 -8.40 10.80
CA ALA A 39 -11.45 -7.95 9.89
C ALA A 39 -10.08 -7.83 10.59
N VAL A 40 -10.05 -7.33 11.83
CA VAL A 40 -8.85 -7.28 12.68
C VAL A 40 -8.33 -8.70 12.95
N MET A 41 -9.21 -9.63 13.34
CA MET A 41 -8.83 -11.02 13.59
C MET A 41 -8.38 -11.76 12.32
N ALA A 42 -8.87 -11.35 11.14
CA ALA A 42 -8.43 -11.92 9.87
C ALA A 42 -7.04 -11.41 9.45
N ALA A 43 -6.76 -10.12 9.68
CA ALA A 43 -5.54 -9.42 9.26
C ALA A 43 -4.41 -9.49 10.29
N VAL A 44 -4.69 -9.78 11.56
CA VAL A 44 -3.70 -9.95 12.63
C VAL A 44 -3.84 -11.33 13.26
N ARG A 45 -2.79 -12.14 13.22
CA ARG A 45 -2.81 -13.54 13.68
C ARG A 45 -1.62 -13.90 14.54
N ASP A 46 -1.73 -14.92 15.38
CA ASP A 46 -0.56 -15.45 16.07
C ASP A 46 0.24 -16.39 15.14
N MET A 47 1.55 -16.18 15.03
CA MET A 47 2.43 -16.92 14.11
C MET A 47 2.37 -18.44 14.29
N TYR A 48 2.16 -18.88 15.54
CA TYR A 48 2.17 -20.28 15.93
C TYR A 48 0.83 -20.75 16.50
N GLU A 49 -0.27 -20.09 16.13
CA GLU A 49 -1.60 -20.53 16.52
C GLU A 49 -1.84 -21.97 16.08
N GLY A 50 -2.27 -22.83 17.02
CA GLY A 50 -2.53 -24.25 16.75
C GLY A 50 -1.29 -25.13 16.53
N VAL A 51 -0.08 -24.62 16.75
CA VAL A 51 1.18 -25.37 16.57
C VAL A 51 1.95 -25.48 17.89
N ASP A 52 2.41 -26.67 18.23
CA ASP A 52 3.23 -26.89 19.42
C ASP A 52 4.71 -26.53 19.17
N VAL A 53 5.03 -25.25 19.35
CA VAL A 53 6.38 -24.69 19.15
C VAL A 53 7.44 -25.38 20.02
N LYS A 54 7.07 -25.91 21.20
CA LYS A 54 8.03 -26.53 22.13
C LYS A 54 8.65 -27.81 21.56
N ASN A 55 7.93 -28.49 20.67
CA ASN A 55 8.35 -29.72 20.03
C ASN A 55 8.97 -29.50 18.65
N MET A 56 9.04 -28.25 18.17
CA MET A 56 9.66 -27.92 16.89
C MET A 56 11.14 -27.56 17.06
N THR A 57 11.97 -28.11 16.16
CA THR A 57 13.35 -27.66 16.00
C THR A 57 13.40 -26.21 15.48
N PRO A 58 14.51 -25.47 15.71
CA PRO A 58 14.67 -24.12 15.17
C PRO A 58 14.51 -24.03 13.64
N ALA A 59 14.90 -25.09 12.91
CA ALA A 59 14.75 -25.17 11.46
C ALA A 59 13.28 -25.29 11.04
N GLU A 60 12.49 -26.11 11.75
CA GLU A 60 11.06 -26.23 11.51
C GLU A 60 10.31 -24.94 11.85
N GLN A 61 10.67 -24.28 12.95
CA GLN A 61 10.08 -22.98 13.31
C GLN A 61 10.36 -21.93 12.23
N LYS A 62 11.60 -21.87 11.73
CA LYS A 62 11.97 -20.99 10.61
C LYS A 62 11.15 -21.32 9.36
N ARG A 63 11.05 -22.60 8.99
CA ARG A 63 10.30 -23.04 7.80
C ARG A 63 8.80 -22.72 7.91
N HIS A 64 8.20 -22.95 9.08
CA HIS A 64 6.82 -22.60 9.36
C HIS A 64 6.59 -21.10 9.20
N ARG A 65 7.44 -20.28 9.85
CA ARG A 65 7.39 -18.82 9.75
C ARG A 65 7.48 -18.33 8.31
N GLU A 66 8.44 -18.84 7.55
CA GLU A 66 8.61 -18.48 6.13
C GLU A 66 7.39 -18.90 5.29
N THR A 67 6.81 -20.06 5.58
CA THR A 67 5.60 -20.56 4.90
C THR A 67 4.41 -19.64 5.17
N GLN A 68 4.17 -19.28 6.44
CA GLN A 68 3.08 -18.37 6.84
C GLN A 68 3.23 -16.99 6.19
N LEU A 69 4.44 -16.41 6.24
CA LEU A 69 4.72 -15.12 5.61
C LEU A 69 4.64 -15.15 4.08
N ASN A 70 4.84 -16.30 3.44
CA ASN A 70 4.70 -16.45 1.99
C ASN A 70 3.23 -16.59 1.58
N GLN A 71 2.45 -17.35 2.34
CA GLN A 71 1.04 -17.63 2.04
C GLN A 71 0.11 -16.47 2.39
N HIS A 72 0.50 -15.63 3.35
CA HIS A 72 -0.33 -14.56 3.88
C HIS A 72 0.43 -13.22 3.92
N PRO A 73 0.68 -12.59 2.76
CA PRO A 73 1.42 -11.32 2.69
C PRO A 73 0.68 -10.16 3.36
N ASP A 74 -0.65 -10.20 3.40
CA ASP A 74 -1.52 -9.17 3.95
C ASP A 74 -1.83 -9.38 5.44
N VAL A 75 -1.14 -10.32 6.10
CA VAL A 75 -1.36 -10.66 7.51
C VAL A 75 -0.18 -10.19 8.35
N LEU A 76 -0.49 -9.48 9.42
CA LEU A 76 0.43 -9.18 10.50
C LEU A 76 0.46 -10.33 11.49
N PHE A 77 1.62 -10.95 11.65
CA PHE A 77 1.80 -12.02 12.60
C PHE A 77 2.38 -11.52 13.92
N ARG A 78 1.75 -11.90 15.01
CA ARG A 78 2.22 -11.69 16.38
C ARG A 78 3.08 -12.87 16.81
N ILE A 79 4.23 -12.57 17.41
CA ILE A 79 5.04 -13.54 18.13
C ILE A 79 5.00 -13.20 19.61
N ASN A 80 4.38 -14.08 20.38
CA ASN A 80 4.35 -14.01 21.83
C ASN A 80 5.48 -14.87 22.43
N ARG A 81 6.15 -14.35 23.46
CA ARG A 81 7.13 -15.09 24.27
C ARG A 81 6.70 -14.98 25.73
N GLN A 82 6.52 -16.11 26.41
CA GLN A 82 6.03 -16.15 27.79
C GLN A 82 4.73 -15.34 27.96
N ASP A 83 3.77 -15.56 27.05
CA ASP A 83 2.46 -14.89 27.04
C ASP A 83 2.52 -13.35 26.90
N ARG A 84 3.64 -12.82 26.40
CA ARG A 84 3.82 -11.39 26.12
C ARG A 84 4.18 -11.17 24.67
N LEU A 85 3.54 -10.18 24.06
CA LEU A 85 3.85 -9.73 22.70
C LEU A 85 5.31 -9.27 22.65
N HIS A 86 6.10 -9.90 21.80
CA HIS A 86 7.54 -9.67 21.71
C HIS A 86 7.94 -9.02 20.38
N VAL A 87 7.43 -9.55 19.28
CA VAL A 87 7.79 -9.13 17.91
C VAL A 87 6.56 -9.24 17.02
N LEU A 88 6.45 -8.34 16.05
CA LEU A 88 5.53 -8.46 14.93
C LEU A 88 6.28 -8.78 13.66
N LEU A 89 5.69 -9.60 12.81
CA LEU A 89 6.25 -10.02 11.54
C LEU A 89 5.20 -9.88 10.46
N PHE A 90 5.58 -9.27 9.35
CA PHE A 90 4.78 -9.31 8.13
C PHE A 90 5.66 -9.09 6.92
N ARG A 91 5.09 -9.31 5.75
CA ARG A 91 5.79 -9.17 4.48
C ARG A 91 5.04 -8.16 3.62
N PRO A 92 5.27 -6.85 3.87
CA PRO A 92 4.56 -5.81 3.16
C PRO A 92 4.79 -5.90 1.65
N THR A 93 3.83 -5.37 0.91
CA THR A 93 4.07 -4.84 -0.43
C THR A 93 4.29 -3.34 -0.29
N GLY A 94 5.14 -2.74 -1.14
CA GLY A 94 5.39 -1.29 -1.11
C GLY A 94 6.13 -0.81 0.15
N ASP A 95 7.38 -1.25 0.31
CA ASP A 95 8.19 -1.05 1.53
C ASP A 95 8.28 0.40 2.01
N SER A 96 8.34 1.38 1.12
CA SER A 96 8.49 2.80 1.47
C SER A 96 7.30 3.35 2.25
N TRP A 97 6.07 3.03 1.84
CA TRP A 97 4.87 3.53 2.50
C TRP A 97 4.77 3.05 3.96
N TRP A 98 5.07 1.76 4.18
CA TRP A 98 5.08 1.18 5.52
C TRP A 98 6.19 1.76 6.39
N ILE A 99 7.36 2.05 5.81
CA ILE A 99 8.46 2.73 6.51
C ILE A 99 7.99 4.08 7.05
N ASP A 100 7.34 4.87 6.21
CA ASP A 100 6.96 6.24 6.54
C ASP A 100 5.90 6.25 7.64
N ILE A 101 4.85 5.43 7.52
CA ILE A 101 3.81 5.34 8.55
C ILE A 101 4.32 4.83 9.89
N ILE A 102 5.24 3.85 9.89
CA ILE A 102 5.82 3.37 11.14
C ILE A 102 6.61 4.49 11.82
N LYS A 103 7.42 5.23 11.06
CA LYS A 103 8.24 6.33 11.60
C LYS A 103 7.41 7.51 12.10
N GLU A 104 6.36 7.87 11.36
CA GLU A 104 5.54 9.04 11.66
C GLU A 104 4.58 8.79 12.82
N ASN A 105 3.99 7.58 12.88
CA ASN A 105 2.89 7.30 13.81
C ASN A 105 3.28 6.40 14.98
N TYR A 106 4.45 5.75 14.97
CA TYR A 106 4.84 4.77 15.99
C TYR A 106 6.29 4.94 16.45
N GLY A 107 6.58 6.06 17.11
CA GLY A 107 7.94 6.41 17.55
C GLY A 107 8.59 5.41 18.53
N GLY A 108 7.83 4.50 19.14
CA GLY A 108 8.35 3.44 20.01
C GLY A 108 8.60 2.09 19.33
N ILE A 109 8.40 2.00 18.00
CA ILE A 109 8.63 0.80 17.19
C ILE A 109 9.91 0.93 16.37
N PHE A 110 10.73 -0.10 16.42
CA PHE A 110 11.91 -0.30 15.58
C PHE A 110 11.57 -1.35 14.53
N ALA A 111 11.69 -0.96 13.26
CA ALA A 111 11.53 -1.85 12.11
C ALA A 111 12.90 -2.31 11.61
N GLN A 112 13.04 -3.62 11.38
CA GLN A 112 14.21 -4.22 10.76
C GLN A 112 13.78 -5.07 9.57
N TRP A 113 14.42 -4.82 8.42
CA TRP A 113 14.21 -5.59 7.19
C TRP A 113 15.21 -6.72 7.10
N THR A 114 14.70 -7.93 6.82
CA THR A 114 15.56 -9.04 6.43
C THR A 114 15.57 -9.16 4.91
N PHE A 115 16.70 -8.82 4.31
CA PHE A 115 16.95 -9.04 2.89
C PHE A 115 17.25 -10.52 2.66
N GLN A 116 16.43 -11.21 1.88
CA GLN A 116 16.79 -12.49 1.28
C GLN A 116 17.26 -12.22 -0.15
N HIS A 117 18.56 -12.37 -0.37
CA HIS A 117 19.10 -12.49 -1.72
C HIS A 117 18.80 -13.91 -2.19
N ALA A 118 17.84 -14.06 -3.10
CA ALA A 118 17.75 -15.24 -3.94
C ALA A 118 18.04 -14.79 -5.36
N ASP A 119 18.92 -15.53 -6.03
CA ASP A 119 19.71 -15.08 -7.17
C ASP A 119 18.94 -14.62 -8.42
N ASN A 120 17.60 -14.60 -8.44
CA ASN A 120 16.83 -14.12 -9.60
C ASN A 120 15.34 -13.77 -9.33
N GLN A 121 14.89 -13.64 -8.07
CA GLN A 121 13.54 -13.11 -7.79
C GLN A 121 13.57 -12.14 -6.61
N PRO A 122 12.85 -11.02 -6.66
CA PRO A 122 12.68 -10.15 -5.50
C PRO A 122 11.83 -10.91 -4.48
N ILE A 123 12.47 -11.70 -3.61
CA ILE A 123 11.80 -12.24 -2.44
C ILE A 123 11.48 -11.04 -1.55
N ARG A 124 10.19 -10.71 -1.49
CA ARG A 124 9.64 -9.64 -0.65
C ARG A 124 10.25 -9.73 0.75
N HIS A 125 10.76 -8.61 1.23
CA HIS A 125 11.47 -8.54 2.49
C HIS A 125 10.50 -8.76 3.66
N ALA A 126 10.85 -9.65 4.58
CA ALA A 126 10.12 -9.73 5.84
C ALA A 126 10.52 -8.53 6.70
N MET A 127 9.52 -7.86 7.27
CA MET A 127 9.68 -6.74 8.19
C MET A 127 9.44 -7.25 9.60
N ASN A 128 10.46 -7.10 10.44
CA ASN A 128 10.39 -7.41 11.87
C ASN A 128 10.16 -6.11 12.63
N LEU A 129 9.09 -6.03 13.41
CA LEU A 129 8.82 -4.90 14.29
C LEU A 129 9.06 -5.33 15.73
N SER A 130 9.84 -4.53 16.44
CA SER A 130 10.12 -4.72 17.87
C SER A 130 10.08 -3.37 18.56
N GLY A 131 9.88 -3.33 19.87
CA GLY A 131 9.83 -2.05 20.59
C GLY A 131 8.99 -2.09 21.85
N ASN A 132 8.43 -0.94 22.21
CA ASN A 132 7.51 -0.84 23.33
C ASN A 132 6.27 -1.71 23.07
N ARG A 133 5.89 -2.53 24.05
CA ARG A 133 4.72 -3.41 23.98
C ARG A 133 3.43 -2.66 23.67
N ASP A 134 3.20 -1.51 24.31
CA ASP A 134 1.96 -0.76 24.13
C ASP A 134 1.86 -0.21 22.71
N GLU A 135 3.01 0.20 22.14
CA GLU A 135 3.11 0.67 20.76
C GLU A 135 2.91 -0.49 19.76
N LEU A 136 3.51 -1.66 20.03
CA LEU A 136 3.30 -2.86 19.20
C LEU A 136 1.84 -3.31 19.24
N GLN A 137 1.18 -3.22 20.40
CA GLN A 137 -0.24 -3.53 20.52
C GLN A 137 -1.09 -2.51 19.76
N ARG A 138 -0.81 -1.21 19.91
CA ARG A 138 -1.49 -0.15 19.13
C ARG A 138 -1.35 -0.39 17.63
N PHE A 139 -0.16 -0.76 17.18
CA PHE A 139 0.07 -1.11 15.77
C PHE A 139 -0.76 -2.31 15.33
N CYS A 140 -0.91 -3.35 16.16
CA CYS A 140 -1.81 -4.48 15.85
C CYS A 140 -3.26 -4.03 15.71
N ASP A 141 -3.74 -3.20 16.65
CA ASP A 141 -5.13 -2.78 16.69
C ASP A 141 -5.47 -1.86 15.49
N GLU A 142 -4.49 -1.06 15.04
CA GLU A 142 -4.63 -0.15 13.90
C GLU A 142 -4.23 -0.77 12.55
N PHE A 143 -3.61 -1.95 12.55
CA PHE A 143 -3.09 -2.61 11.34
C PHE A 143 -4.12 -2.74 10.21
N PRO A 144 -5.39 -3.11 10.45
CA PRO A 144 -6.37 -3.21 9.37
C PRO A 144 -6.67 -1.86 8.71
N ASN A 145 -6.73 -0.78 9.50
CA ASN A 145 -6.93 0.56 8.96
C ASN A 145 -5.70 1.00 8.14
N ASN A 146 -4.50 0.69 8.63
CA ASN A 146 -3.26 0.94 7.89
C ASN A 146 -3.23 0.13 6.58
N LEU A 147 -3.65 -1.14 6.61
CA LEU A 147 -3.71 -1.97 5.41
C LEU A 147 -4.72 -1.44 4.38
N GLU A 148 -5.88 -0.94 4.82
CA GLU A 148 -6.85 -0.29 3.94
C GLU A 148 -6.29 1.01 3.35
N ALA A 149 -5.64 1.85 4.16
CA ALA A 149 -4.99 3.08 3.70
C ALA A 149 -3.87 2.79 2.68
N PHE A 150 -3.08 1.73 2.91
CA PHE A 150 -2.08 1.26 1.98
C PHE A 150 -2.69 0.86 0.64
N ARG A 151 -3.76 0.07 0.66
CA ARG A 151 -4.46 -0.35 -0.57
C ARG A 151 -5.01 0.83 -1.35
N ALA A 152 -5.58 1.82 -0.66
CA ALA A 152 -6.04 3.06 -1.29
C ALA A 152 -4.89 3.83 -1.95
N HIS A 153 -3.75 3.96 -1.27
CA HIS A 153 -2.55 4.60 -1.81
C HIS A 153 -2.00 3.85 -3.04
N VAL A 154 -2.00 2.51 -3.03
CA VAL A 154 -1.59 1.72 -4.20
C VAL A 154 -2.51 1.98 -5.38
N GLN A 155 -3.84 1.99 -5.16
CA GLN A 155 -4.80 2.28 -6.23
C GLN A 155 -4.59 3.67 -6.81
N GLU A 156 -4.43 4.70 -5.96
CA GLU A 156 -4.15 6.07 -6.41
C GLU A 156 -2.86 6.13 -7.25
N THR A 157 -1.83 5.39 -6.84
CA THR A 157 -0.58 5.31 -7.60
C THR A 157 -0.77 4.66 -8.98
N GLU A 158 -1.63 3.63 -9.08
CA GLU A 158 -1.95 2.98 -10.35
C GLU A 158 -2.76 3.91 -11.27
N ASP A 159 -3.74 4.63 -10.72
CA ASP A 159 -4.56 5.60 -11.47
C ASP A 159 -3.71 6.76 -12.01
N LEU A 160 -2.77 7.26 -11.18
CA LEU A 160 -1.81 8.28 -11.60
C LEU A 160 -0.89 7.78 -12.72
N ARG A 161 -0.44 6.52 -12.65
CA ARG A 161 0.37 5.92 -13.73
C ARG A 161 -0.39 5.82 -15.04
N ALA A 162 -1.66 5.40 -14.99
CA ALA A 162 -2.51 5.36 -16.17
C ALA A 162 -2.67 6.77 -16.79
N THR A 163 -2.95 7.77 -15.95
CA THR A 163 -3.06 9.18 -16.38
C THR A 163 -1.77 9.69 -17.03
N ILE A 164 -0.61 9.33 -16.47
CA ILE A 164 0.69 9.71 -17.05
C ILE A 164 0.88 9.10 -18.44
N GLU A 165 0.45 7.85 -18.64
CA GLU A 165 0.58 7.18 -19.92
C GLU A 165 -0.34 7.79 -20.98
N ASP A 166 -1.61 8.07 -20.64
CA ASP A 166 -2.55 8.77 -21.52
C ASP A 166 -2.02 10.16 -21.94
N LEU A 167 -1.41 10.89 -20.99
CA LEU A 167 -0.80 12.18 -21.26
C LEU A 167 0.43 12.07 -22.17
N ARG A 168 1.20 10.98 -22.09
CA ARG A 168 2.35 10.75 -22.98
C ARG A 168 1.91 10.48 -24.41
N GLU A 169 0.89 9.64 -24.59
CA GLU A 169 0.31 9.38 -25.90
C GLU A 169 -0.20 10.68 -26.54
N LYS A 170 -0.92 11.50 -25.78
CA LYS A 170 -1.38 12.80 -26.26
C LYS A 170 -0.23 13.75 -26.66
N ILE A 171 0.85 13.75 -25.89
CA ILE A 171 2.05 14.55 -26.23
C ILE A 171 2.68 14.05 -27.54
N GLU A 172 2.67 12.74 -27.78
CA GLU A 172 3.17 12.16 -29.03
C GLU A 172 2.31 12.58 -30.23
N ASP A 173 0.99 12.50 -30.11
CA ASP A 173 0.03 12.97 -31.12
C ASP A 173 0.19 14.47 -31.42
N ASP A 174 0.25 15.30 -30.37
CA ASP A 174 0.43 16.76 -30.51
C ASP A 174 1.76 17.09 -31.21
N ASN A 175 2.83 16.34 -30.90
CA ASN A 175 4.13 16.51 -31.57
C ASN A 175 4.07 16.10 -33.05
N ALA A 176 3.35 15.04 -33.40
CA ALA A 176 3.15 14.66 -34.81
C ALA A 176 2.38 15.75 -35.57
N ALA A 177 1.31 16.28 -34.98
CA ALA A 177 0.55 17.38 -35.57
C ALA A 177 1.39 18.66 -35.75
N ILE A 178 2.29 18.97 -34.81
CA ILE A 178 3.24 20.08 -34.93
C ILE A 178 4.18 19.87 -36.13
N GLN A 179 4.73 18.65 -36.30
CA GLN A 179 5.62 18.35 -37.42
C GLN A 179 4.92 18.52 -38.78
N ASP A 180 3.68 18.05 -38.90
CA ASP A 180 2.87 18.23 -40.12
C ASP A 180 2.62 19.71 -40.43
N LEU A 181 2.29 20.50 -39.40
CA LEU A 181 2.08 21.94 -39.55
C LEU A 181 3.36 22.68 -39.93
N GLU A 182 4.50 22.31 -39.35
CA GLU A 182 5.80 22.87 -39.72
C GLU A 182 6.16 22.56 -41.18
N GLU A 183 5.91 21.34 -41.64
CA GLU A 183 6.12 20.98 -43.04
C GLU A 183 5.22 21.80 -43.96
N ARG A 184 3.94 21.94 -43.61
CA ARG A 184 3.00 22.75 -44.39
C ARG A 184 3.41 24.22 -44.47
N ILE A 185 3.93 24.80 -43.38
CA ILE A 185 4.45 26.17 -43.38
C ILE A 185 5.65 26.28 -44.33
N ARG A 186 6.57 25.31 -44.32
CA ARG A 186 7.73 25.30 -45.23
C ARG A 186 7.30 25.25 -46.70
N GLU A 187 6.29 24.43 -47.03
CA GLU A 187 5.72 24.37 -48.38
C GLU A 187 5.15 25.71 -48.83
N LEU A 188 4.32 26.34 -47.98
CA LEU A 188 3.69 27.63 -48.26
C LEU A 188 4.72 28.75 -48.41
N ASP A 189 5.80 28.72 -47.63
CA ASP A 189 6.91 29.67 -47.78
C ASP A 189 7.62 29.52 -49.12
N LEU A 190 7.83 28.29 -49.59
CA LEU A 190 8.42 28.02 -50.91
C LEU A 190 7.50 28.50 -52.04
N GLU A 191 6.21 28.24 -51.94
CA GLU A 191 5.21 28.71 -52.90
C GLU A 191 5.16 30.24 -52.96
N ASN A 192 5.10 30.91 -51.81
CA ASN A 192 5.13 32.37 -51.73
C ASN A 192 6.39 32.96 -52.37
N ARG A 193 7.57 32.35 -52.16
CA ARG A 193 8.81 32.78 -52.82
C ARG A 193 8.72 32.65 -54.33
N ARG A 194 8.17 31.54 -54.84
CA ARG A 194 7.98 31.32 -56.29
C ARG A 194 7.04 32.35 -56.90
N LEU A 195 5.89 32.62 -56.27
CA LEU A 195 4.93 33.61 -56.73
C LEU A 195 5.54 35.02 -56.77
N ARG A 196 6.31 35.41 -55.74
CA ARG A 196 7.04 36.69 -55.73
C ARG A 196 8.05 36.80 -56.88
N GLN A 197 8.77 35.72 -57.19
CA GLN A 197 9.69 35.70 -58.34
C GLN A 197 8.97 35.81 -59.67
N GLN A 198 7.84 35.11 -59.84
CA GLN A 198 7.02 35.20 -61.05
C GLN A 198 6.50 36.61 -61.26
N HIS A 199 6.01 37.27 -60.21
CA HIS A 199 5.55 38.67 -60.26
C HIS A 199 6.67 39.60 -60.72
N LEU A 200 7.86 39.50 -60.10
CA LEU A 200 9.04 40.28 -60.49
C LEU A 200 9.44 40.08 -61.95
N ASN A 201 9.31 38.86 -62.48
CA ASN A 201 9.62 38.56 -63.87
C ASN A 201 8.55 39.10 -64.84
N HIS A 202 7.29 39.17 -64.41
CA HIS A 202 6.19 39.75 -65.21
C HIS A 202 6.25 41.28 -65.26
N GLU A 203 6.74 41.93 -64.20
CA GLU A 203 6.87 43.39 -64.11
C GLU A 203 8.13 43.94 -64.80
N ARG A 204 9.05 43.07 -65.25
CA ARG A 204 10.21 43.51 -66.05
C ARG A 204 9.76 43.92 -67.45
N PRO A 205 9.94 45.20 -67.87
CA PRO A 205 9.62 45.59 -69.23
C PRO A 205 10.57 44.86 -70.20
N CYS A 206 10.00 44.11 -71.15
CA CYS A 206 10.74 43.66 -72.31
C CYS A 206 11.13 44.89 -73.13
N PHE A 207 12.35 45.41 -72.95
CA PHE A 207 12.92 46.37 -73.88
C PHE A 207 13.35 45.59 -75.14
N PRO A 208 12.71 45.80 -76.29
CA PRO A 208 13.20 45.24 -77.55
C PRO A 208 14.49 45.98 -77.92
N GLN A 209 15.52 45.21 -78.30
CA GLN A 209 16.71 45.75 -78.97
C GLN A 209 16.42 46.05 -80.43
#